data_AF-A0AAQ3XSJ5-F1
#
_entry.id   AF-A0AAQ3XSJ5-F1
#
_cell.length_a   1.000
_cell.length_b   1.000
_cell.length_c   1.000
_cell.angle_alpha   90.00
_cell.angle_beta   90.00
_cell.angle_gamma   90.00
#
_symmetry.space_group_name_H-M   'P 1'
#
loop_
_entity.id
_entity.type
_entity.pdbx_description
1 polymer ?
#
loop_
_entity_poly.entity_id
_entity_poly.type
_entity_poly.pdbx_seq_one_letter_code
_entity_poly.pdbx_strand_id
1 'polypeptide(L)'
;MFTEFFRPAELTGRHMSEATFVIEKKLTERISVFTEYVGDYPDGARPTQLINSGGLYRITPTQQVDLHVAFGLNRNSPNYIVGVGYSFRVDGLFR
;
A
#
# COMPACT_ATOMS: atom_id res chain seq x y z
N MET A 1 -10.55 0.25 2.27
CA MET A 1 -10.86 -0.96 1.49
C MET A 1 -10.87 -2.15 2.44
N PHE A 2 -11.58 -3.22 2.12
CA PHE A 2 -11.45 -4.48 2.84
C PHE A 2 -11.09 -5.56 1.84
N THR A 3 -10.04 -6.31 2.11
CA THR A 3 -9.42 -7.25 1.17
C THR A 3 -9.13 -8.56 1.88
N GLU A 4 -9.39 -9.67 1.21
CA GLU A 4 -9.04 -11.00 1.73
C GLU A 4 -7.93 -11.59 0.85
N PHE A 5 -6.86 -12.07 1.49
CA PHE A 5 -5.75 -12.74 0.82
C PHE A 5 -5.75 -14.22 1.18
N PHE A 6 -5.69 -15.06 0.15
CA PHE A 6 -5.49 -16.50 0.28
C PHE A 6 -4.11 -16.87 -0.23
N ARG A 7 -3.26 -17.42 0.64
CA ARG A 7 -1.87 -17.82 0.36
C ARG A 7 -1.69 -19.31 0.68
N PRO A 8 -2.13 -20.22 -0.22
CA PRO A 8 -2.16 -21.67 0.07
C PRO A 8 -0.79 -22.29 0.38
N ALA A 9 0.28 -21.67 -0.09
CA ALA A 9 1.65 -22.14 0.11
C ALA A 9 2.21 -21.83 1.52
N GLU A 10 1.56 -20.95 2.29
CA GLU A 10 2.02 -20.59 3.64
C GLU A 10 1.52 -21.63 4.68
N LEU A 11 2.38 -21.95 5.66
CA LEU A 11 2.02 -22.90 6.73
C LEU A 11 1.17 -22.26 7.84
N THR A 12 1.36 -20.96 8.06
CA THR A 12 0.65 -20.12 9.04
C THR A 12 0.17 -18.86 8.35
N GLY A 13 -1.02 -18.33 8.66
CA GLY A 13 -1.53 -17.14 7.96
C GLY A 13 -1.99 -17.41 6.52
N ARG A 14 -2.41 -18.65 6.21
CA ARG A 14 -2.96 -19.06 4.89
C ARG A 14 -4.05 -18.15 4.37
N HIS A 15 -4.77 -17.54 5.30
CA HIS A 15 -5.79 -16.55 5.06
C HIS A 15 -5.45 -15.32 5.90
N MET A 16 -5.66 -14.14 5.31
CA MET A 16 -5.37 -12.86 5.94
C MET A 16 -6.39 -11.83 5.47
N SER A 17 -7.08 -11.24 6.44
CA SER A 17 -7.97 -10.11 6.19
C SER A 17 -7.19 -8.81 6.33
N GLU A 18 -7.34 -7.91 5.37
CA GLU A 18 -6.73 -6.60 5.38
C GLU A 18 -7.81 -5.52 5.37
N ALA A 19 -7.71 -4.59 6.32
CA ALA A 19 -8.58 -3.43 6.39
C ALA A 19 -7.75 -2.17 6.22
N THR A 20 -8.04 -1.40 5.17
CA THR A 20 -7.39 -0.12 4.91
C THR A 20 -8.36 1.05 5.00
N PHE A 21 -7.85 2.19 5.44
CA PHE A 21 -8.57 3.45 5.37
C PHE A 21 -7.60 4.53 4.89
N VAL A 22 -7.88 5.09 3.72
CA VAL A 22 -7.00 6.06 3.05
C VAL A 22 -7.70 7.40 2.88
N ILE A 23 -6.97 8.47 3.17
CA ILE A 23 -7.29 9.82 2.73
C ILE A 23 -6.23 10.22 1.73
N GLU A 24 -6.66 10.54 0.52
CA GLU A 24 -5.80 11.02 -0.56
C GLU A 24 -6.19 12.46 -0.95
N LYS A 25 -5.19 13.27 -1.29
CA LYS A 25 -5.39 14.59 -1.87
C LYS A 25 -4.48 14.79 -3.08
N LYS A 26 -5.11 15.13 -4.21
CA LYS A 26 -4.41 15.69 -5.37
C LYS A 26 -4.02 17.14 -5.07
N LEU A 27 -2.72 17.42 -5.00
CA LEU A 27 -2.19 18.77 -4.75
C LEU A 27 -2.04 19.56 -6.05
N THR A 28 -1.65 18.88 -7.12
CA THR A 28 -1.53 19.45 -8.48
C THR A 28 -1.89 18.41 -9.53
N GLU A 29 -1.88 18.77 -10.81
CA GLU A 29 -2.04 17.80 -11.91
C GLU A 29 -0.99 16.68 -11.94
N ARG A 30 0.15 16.87 -11.28
CA ARG A 30 1.25 15.89 -11.25
C ARG A 30 1.55 15.32 -9.88
N ILE A 31 0.96 15.85 -8.80
CA ILE A 31 1.29 15.47 -7.43
C ILE A 31 0.03 15.09 -6.68
N SER A 32 0.03 13.88 -6.12
CA SER A 32 -0.93 13.44 -5.11
C SER A 32 -0.19 13.03 -3.84
N VAL A 33 -0.82 13.20 -2.69
CA VAL A 33 -0.33 12.72 -1.40
C VAL A 33 -1.41 11.91 -0.71
N PHE A 34 -1.01 10.91 0.06
CA PHE A 34 -1.94 10.05 0.78
C PHE A 34 -1.46 9.77 2.21
N THR A 35 -2.41 9.41 3.06
CA THR A 35 -2.17 8.77 4.34
C THR A 35 -3.19 7.65 4.51
N GLU A 36 -2.71 6.48 4.87
CA GLU A 36 -3.46 5.25 4.93
C GLU A 36 -3.19 4.54 6.25
N TYR A 37 -4.25 4.16 6.95
CA TYR A 37 -4.18 3.11 7.96
C TYR A 37 -4.26 1.75 7.26
N VAL A 38 -3.35 0.84 7.61
CA VAL A 38 -3.34 -0.55 7.12
C VAL A 38 -3.37 -1.48 8.33
N GLY A 39 -4.32 -2.40 8.37
CA GLY A 39 -4.39 -3.45 9.38
C GLY A 39 -4.48 -4.82 8.73
N ASP A 40 -3.47 -5.65 8.93
CA ASP A 40 -3.44 -7.04 8.47
C ASP A 40 -3.77 -7.97 9.63
N TYR A 41 -4.69 -8.89 9.40
CA TYR A 41 -5.21 -9.84 10.38
C TYR A 41 -5.04 -11.28 9.83
N PRO A 42 -3.84 -11.86 9.95
CA PRO A 42 -3.58 -13.23 9.51
C PRO A 42 -4.20 -14.26 10.47
N ASP A 43 -4.78 -15.32 9.90
CA ASP A 43 -5.32 -16.43 10.67
C ASP A 43 -4.22 -17.13 11.49
N GLY A 44 -4.43 -17.21 12.80
CA GLY A 44 -3.52 -17.89 13.74
C GLY A 44 -2.22 -17.13 14.04
N ALA A 45 -2.08 -15.88 13.61
CA ALA A 45 -0.94 -15.02 13.92
C ALA A 45 -1.41 -13.66 14.49
N ARG A 46 -0.45 -12.87 14.98
CA ARG A 46 -0.74 -11.55 15.54
C ARG A 46 -0.96 -10.54 14.41
N PRO A 47 -1.87 -9.56 14.58
CA PRO A 47 -2.12 -8.56 13.56
C PRO A 47 -0.96 -7.56 13.46
N THR A 48 -0.74 -7.05 12.26
CA THR A 48 0.13 -5.90 11.99
C THR A 48 -0.73 -4.68 11.70
N GLN A 49 -0.36 -3.55 12.27
CA GLN A 49 -1.05 -2.28 12.06
C GLN A 49 -0.04 -1.19 11.75
N LEU A 50 -0.30 -0.43 10.69
CA LEU A 50 0.61 0.55 10.13
C LEU A 50 -0.14 1.84 9.82
N ILE A 51 0.54 2.97 9.95
CA ILE A 51 0.18 4.20 9.25
C ILE A 51 1.17 4.38 8.11
N ASN A 52 0.69 4.43 6.87
CA ASN A 52 1.46 4.57 5.65
C ASN A 52 1.17 5.93 5.03
N SER A 53 2.17 6.72 4.72
CA SER A 53 2.00 8.00 4.04
C SER A 53 2.99 8.14 2.92
N GLY A 54 2.54 8.71 1.81
CA GLY A 54 3.38 8.85 0.65
C GLY A 54 2.88 9.90 -0.31
N GLY A 55 3.68 10.09 -1.36
CA GLY A 55 3.39 10.99 -2.46
C GLY A 55 3.67 10.32 -3.79
N LEU A 56 2.84 10.65 -4.76
CA LEU A 56 2.99 10.29 -6.15
C LEU A 56 3.43 11.52 -6.95
N TYR A 57 4.42 11.35 -7.81
CA TYR A 57 4.80 12.32 -8.84
C TYR A 57 4.66 11.74 -10.24
N ARG A 58 3.85 12.40 -11.07
CA ARG A 58 3.66 12.05 -12.47
C ARG A 58 4.71 12.74 -13.35
N ILE A 59 5.60 11.96 -13.94
CA ILE A 59 6.65 12.44 -14.86
C ILE A 59 6.03 12.76 -16.22
N THR A 60 5.22 11.83 -16.74
CA THR A 60 4.46 11.97 -17.99
C THR A 60 3.04 11.41 -17.77
N PRO A 61 2.07 11.63 -18.68
CA PRO A 61 0.74 11.03 -18.56
C PRO A 61 0.71 9.51 -18.35
N THR A 62 1.78 8.81 -18.72
CA THR A 62 1.92 7.36 -18.66
C THR A 62 3.01 6.88 -17.71
N GLN A 63 3.72 7.77 -17.00
CA GLN A 63 4.81 7.40 -16.10
C GLN A 63 4.70 8.14 -14.77
N GLN A 64 4.90 7.41 -13.68
CA GLN A 64 4.87 7.96 -12.32
C GLN A 64 5.94 7.33 -11.44
N VAL A 65 6.39 8.10 -10.47
CA VAL A 65 7.22 7.64 -9.35
C VAL A 65 6.45 7.91 -8.07
N ASP A 66 6.57 7.02 -7.10
CA ASP A 66 6.00 7.19 -5.77
C ASP A 66 7.06 6.96 -4.70
N LEU A 67 6.89 7.66 -3.58
CA LEU A 67 7.67 7.49 -2.37
C LEU A 67 6.69 7.36 -1.22
N HIS A 68 6.93 6.40 -0.32
CA HIS A 68 6.13 6.26 0.88
C HIS A 68 6.96 5.83 2.08
N VAL A 69 6.43 6.15 3.25
CA VAL A 69 6.95 5.74 4.55
C VAL A 69 5.80 5.21 5.38
N ALA A 70 5.99 4.05 6.00
CA ALA A 70 5.04 3.50 6.95
C ALA A 70 5.66 3.37 8.34
N PHE A 71 4.85 3.52 9.38
CA PHE A 71 5.25 3.35 10.78
C PHE A 71 4.34 2.34 11.47
N GLY A 72 4.95 1.47 12.29
CA GLY A 72 4.24 0.48 13.10
C GLY A 72 3.43 1.13 14.22
N LEU A 73 2.17 0.70 14.35
CA LEU A 73 1.26 1.13 15.41
C LEU A 73 1.16 0.12 16.57
N ASN A 74 1.71 -1.09 16.40
CA ASN A 74 1.74 -2.12 17.44
C ASN A 74 3.09 -2.85 17.48
N ARG A 75 3.32 -3.67 18.51
CA ARG A 75 4.60 -4.39 18.73
C ARG A 75 4.92 -5.46 17.69
N ASN A 76 3.93 -5.86 16.90
CA ASN A 76 4.10 -6.89 15.88
C ASN A 76 4.44 -6.28 14.51
N SER A 77 4.23 -4.98 14.34
CA SER A 77 4.59 -4.24 13.14
C SER A 77 6.08 -3.88 13.09
N PRO A 78 6.67 -3.76 11.89
CA PRO A 78 7.95 -3.08 11.71
C PRO A 78 7.92 -1.66 12.29
N ASN A 79 9.06 -1.20 12.83
CA ASN A 79 9.16 0.16 13.37
C ASN A 79 8.90 1.22 12.28
N TYR A 80 9.50 1.03 11.11
CA TYR A 80 9.25 1.83 9.93
C TYR A 80 9.55 1.04 8.65
N ILE A 81 8.95 1.46 7.55
CA ILE A 81 9.17 0.96 6.19
C ILE A 81 9.38 2.18 5.30
N VAL A 82 10.33 2.12 4.37
CA VAL A 82 10.51 3.13 3.32
C VAL A 82 10.46 2.42 1.99
N GLY A 83 9.72 2.97 1.04
CA GLY A 83 9.58 2.40 -0.29
C GLY A 83 9.58 3.46 -1.38
N VAL A 84 10.01 3.02 -2.56
CA VAL A 84 10.00 3.78 -3.80
C VAL A 84 9.42 2.90 -4.89
N GLY A 85 8.50 3.45 -5.66
CA GLY A 85 7.86 2.79 -6.78
C GLY A 85 8.08 3.56 -8.07
N TYR A 86 8.15 2.83 -9.18
CA TYR A 86 8.02 3.38 -10.52
C TYR A 86 6.95 2.57 -11.25
N SER A 87 5.99 3.28 -11.84
CA SER A 87 4.90 2.67 -12.59
C SER A 87 4.78 3.32 -13.96
N PHE A 88 4.47 2.51 -14.96
CA PHE A 88 4.18 2.99 -16.30
C PHE A 88 2.90 2.35 -16.85
N ARG A 89 2.20 3.08 -17.71
CA ARG A 89 1.00 2.63 -18.40
C ARG A 89 1.29 2.45 -19.88
N VAL A 90 0.95 1.28 -20.42
CA VAL A 90 1.03 1.02 -21.86
C VAL A 90 -0.36 1.20 -22.47
N ASP A 91 -0.51 2.25 -23.27
CA ASP A 91 -1.75 2.57 -23.96
C ASP A 91 -1.75 1.94 -25.37
N GLY A 92 -2.89 1.44 -25.84
CA GLY A 92 -3.06 0.95 -27.23
C GLY A 92 -2.69 -0.51 -27.50
N LEU A 93 -2.66 -1.37 -26.47
CA LEU A 93 -2.29 -2.79 -26.57
C LEU A 93 -3.30 -3.69 -27.32
N PHE A 94 -4.58 -3.28 -27.43
CA PHE A 94 -5.65 -4.06 -28.06
C PHE A 94 -6.41 -3.23 -29.09
N ARG A 95 -5.73 -2.79 -30.14
CA ARG A 95 -6.33 -2.01 -31.22
C ARG A 95 -6.75 -2.88 -32.39
#